data_AF-A0A9X4DGJ7-F1
#
_entry.id   AF-A0A9X4DGJ7-F1
#
_cell.length_a   1.000
_cell.length_b   1.000
_cell.length_c   1.000
_cell.angle_alpha   90.00
_cell.angle_beta   90.00
_cell.angle_gamma   90.00
#
_symmetry.space_group_name_H-M   'P 1'
#
loop_
_entity.id
_entity.type
_entity.pdbx_description
1 polymer ?
#
loop_
_entity_poly.entity_id
_entity_poly.type
_entity_poly.pdbx_seq_one_letter_code
_entity_poly.pdbx_strand_id
1 'polypeptide(L)'
;VNALFGDARVAEVKGDDARLQPGIAFQLAGHAREDMNILWRPMQITHKGQQFTALEEDAAEAEVGTSYTFTATLIPARVEWHAPACPKPVIDGPQMAKVVGP
;
A
#
# COMPACT_ATOMS: atom_id res chain seq x y z
N VAL A 1 11.86 -16.01 5.74
CA VAL A 1 13.15 -15.28 5.70
C VAL A 1 12.82 -13.88 5.20
N ASN A 2 12.95 -12.87 6.07
CA ASN A 2 12.66 -11.49 5.73
C ASN A 2 13.43 -11.15 4.44
N ALA A 3 12.73 -10.77 3.38
CA ALA A 3 13.35 -10.02 2.31
C ALA A 3 13.78 -8.70 2.95
N LEU A 4 15.01 -8.69 3.47
CA LEU A 4 15.56 -7.56 4.22
C LEU A 4 15.68 -6.41 3.22
N PHE A 5 14.75 -5.47 3.33
CA PHE A 5 14.86 -4.14 2.76
C PHE A 5 15.97 -3.39 3.51
N GLY A 6 17.21 -3.86 3.37
CA GLY A 6 18.36 -3.40 4.16
C GLY A 6 18.63 -1.90 4.04
N ASP A 7 18.14 -1.26 2.97
CA ASP A 7 18.36 0.17 2.69
C ASP A 7 17.16 0.89 2.06
N ALA A 8 15.98 0.26 2.01
CA ALA A 8 14.80 0.96 1.47
C ALA A 8 14.35 2.01 2.48
N ARG A 9 14.51 3.30 2.16
CA ARG A 9 13.86 4.38 2.90
C ARG A 9 12.36 4.11 2.89
N VAL A 10 11.76 3.80 4.03
CA VAL A 10 10.31 3.67 4.15
C VAL A 10 9.77 5.00 4.65
N ALA A 11 8.70 5.50 4.03
CA ALA A 11 7.98 6.69 4.50
C ALA A 11 6.53 6.34 4.83
N GLU A 12 6.02 6.90 5.92
CA GLU A 12 4.60 6.89 6.23
C GLU A 12 4.00 8.24 5.85
N VAL A 13 2.88 8.21 5.15
CA VAL A 13 2.20 9.43 4.68
C VAL A 13 0.71 9.40 5.01
N LYS A 14 0.15 10.59 5.20
CA LYS A 14 -1.29 10.84 5.30
C LYS A 14 -1.68 11.88 4.27
N GLY A 15 -2.87 11.76 3.71
CA GLY A 15 -3.40 12.70 2.74
C GLY A 15 -4.85 12.44 2.41
N ASP A 16 -5.36 13.16 1.42
CA ASP A 16 -6.75 13.17 0.97
C ASP A 16 -6.90 13.09 -0.56
N ASP A 17 -5.80 12.90 -1.29
CA ASP A 17 -5.85 12.65 -2.72
C ASP A 17 -6.29 11.22 -3.03
N ALA A 18 -7.55 11.07 -3.44
CA ALA A 18 -8.15 9.78 -3.77
C ALA A 18 -7.53 9.05 -4.97
N ARG A 19 -6.66 9.72 -5.73
CA ARG A 19 -5.99 9.14 -6.90
C ARG A 19 -4.76 8.31 -6.53
N LEU A 20 -4.28 8.39 -5.28
CA LEU A 20 -3.12 7.62 -4.85
C LEU A 20 -3.46 6.11 -4.82
N GLN A 21 -2.68 5.30 -5.53
CA GLN A 21 -2.89 3.86 -5.66
C GLN A 21 -1.60 3.09 -5.36
N PRO A 22 -1.68 1.86 -4.81
CA PRO A 22 -0.52 0.98 -4.67
C PRO A 22 0.16 0.72 -6.03
N GLY A 23 1.48 0.66 -6.05
CA GLY A 23 2.28 0.27 -7.21
C GLY A 23 2.56 1.38 -8.23
N ILE A 24 1.77 2.46 -8.28
CA ILE A 24 2.00 3.58 -9.20
C ILE A 24 2.89 4.62 -8.52
N ALA A 25 4.02 4.94 -9.15
CA ALA A 25 4.93 5.96 -8.62
C ALA A 25 4.40 7.39 -8.86
N PHE A 26 4.65 8.28 -7.91
CA PHE A 26 4.33 9.71 -7.99
C PHE A 26 5.50 10.56 -7.50
N GLN A 27 5.57 11.82 -7.95
CA GLN A 27 6.57 12.78 -7.50
C GLN A 27 6.09 13.50 -6.25
N LEU A 28 6.83 13.40 -5.14
CA LEU A 28 6.62 14.27 -3.98
C LEU A 28 7.32 15.62 -4.25
N ALA A 29 6.62 16.72 -3.98
CA ALA A 29 7.15 18.07 -4.11
C ALA A 29 6.69 18.94 -2.94
N GLY A 30 7.45 19.99 -2.62
CA GLY A 30 7.11 20.96 -1.58
C GLY A 30 7.37 20.47 -0.15
N HIS A 31 8.01 19.32 0.04
CA HIS A 31 8.41 18.87 1.37
C HIS A 31 9.62 19.69 1.85
N ALA A 32 9.62 20.11 3.13
CA ALA A 32 10.68 20.95 3.71
C ALA A 32 12.08 20.31 3.65
N ARG A 33 12.13 18.97 3.67
CA ARG A 33 13.36 18.23 3.38
C ARG A 33 13.45 17.95 1.88
N GLU A 34 14.43 18.58 1.25
CA GLU A 34 14.65 18.45 -0.18
C GLU A 34 15.00 17.02 -0.62
N ASP A 35 15.68 16.26 0.24
CA ASP A 35 16.02 14.87 -0.04
C ASP A 35 14.82 13.90 -0.09
N MET A 36 13.62 14.38 0.28
CA MET A 36 12.36 13.66 0.17
C MET A 36 11.55 14.03 -1.08
N ASN A 37 11.90 15.12 -1.79
CA ASN A 37 11.22 15.56 -3.01
C ASN A 37 11.64 14.70 -4.22
N ILE A 38 11.39 13.39 -4.15
CA ILE A 38 11.75 12.38 -5.15
C ILE A 38 10.50 11.60 -5.62
N LEU A 39 10.70 10.67 -6.54
CA LEU A 39 9.67 9.69 -6.90
C LEU A 39 9.49 8.64 -5.80
N TRP A 40 8.25 8.49 -5.35
CA TRP A 40 7.81 7.52 -4.36
C TRP A 40 6.79 6.57 -4.97
N ARG A 41 6.79 5.33 -4.50
CA ARG A 41 5.83 4.29 -4.88
C ARG A 41 5.10 3.79 -3.62
N PRO A 42 3.77 3.90 -3.56
CA PRO A 42 3.01 3.32 -2.45
C PRO A 42 3.04 1.80 -2.50
N MET A 43 3.29 1.15 -1.38
CA MET A 43 3.20 -0.31 -1.25
C MET A 43 1.87 -0.75 -0.65
N GLN A 44 1.42 -0.01 0.37
CA GLN A 44 0.18 -0.26 1.08
C GLN A 44 -0.52 1.07 1.30
N ILE A 45 -1.84 1.09 1.09
CA ILE A 45 -2.68 2.25 1.34
C ILE A 45 -3.95 1.78 2.06
N THR A 46 -4.34 2.53 3.08
CA THR A 46 -5.63 2.39 3.75
C THR A 46 -6.44 3.66 3.47
N HIS A 47 -7.55 3.52 2.77
CA HIS A 47 -8.48 4.61 2.47
C HIS A 47 -9.63 4.64 3.49
N LYS A 48 -10.03 5.83 3.92
CA LYS A 48 -11.17 6.06 4.82
C LYS A 48 -12.04 7.19 4.26
N GLY A 49 -13.25 6.84 3.85
CA GLY A 49 -14.29 7.79 3.49
C GLY A 49 -15.37 7.84 4.57
N GLN A 50 -15.94 9.03 4.80
CA GLN A 50 -17.12 9.23 5.62
C GLN A 50 -18.09 10.10 4.84
N GLN A 51 -19.30 9.58 4.63
CA GLN A 51 -20.37 10.27 3.91
C GLN A 51 -21.60 10.37 4.83
N PHE A 52 -22.24 11.53 4.82
CA PHE A 52 -23.47 11.79 5.56
C PHE A 52 -24.70 11.58 4.65
N THR A 53 -25.88 11.51 5.25
CA THR A 53 -27.15 11.26 4.56
C THR A 53 -27.35 12.19 3.35
N ALA A 54 -27.93 11.63 2.28
CA ALA A 54 -28.15 12.31 1.01
C ALA A 54 -29.40 13.21 0.98
N LEU A 55 -30.18 13.26 2.08
CA LEU A 55 -31.34 14.13 2.18
C LEU A 55 -30.86 15.55 2.53
N GLU A 56 -31.12 16.52 1.65
CA GLU A 56 -30.59 17.89 1.79
C GLU A 56 -30.98 18.55 3.12
N GLU A 57 -32.18 18.27 3.65
CA GLU A 57 -32.65 18.81 4.93
C GLU A 57 -31.81 18.32 6.12
N ASP A 58 -31.44 17.03 6.17
CA ASP A 58 -30.60 16.47 7.24
C ASP A 58 -29.10 16.77 7.04
N ALA A 59 -28.68 16.99 5.79
CA ALA A 59 -27.29 17.34 5.47
C ALA A 59 -26.98 18.81 5.79
N ALA A 60 -27.97 19.70 5.75
CA ALA A 60 -27.83 21.10 6.14
C ALA A 60 -27.59 21.28 7.65
N GLU A 61 -28.07 20.34 8.48
CA GLU A 61 -27.84 20.29 9.93
C GLU A 61 -26.56 19.53 10.32
N ALA A 62 -25.90 18.86 9.36
CA ALA A 62 -24.69 18.11 9.64
C ALA A 62 -23.49 19.05 9.84
N GLU A 63 -22.88 19.00 11.04
CA GLU A 63 -21.66 19.78 11.37
C GLU A 63 -20.43 19.39 10.53
N VAL A 64 -20.46 18.23 9.84
CA VAL A 64 -19.34 17.69 9.08
C VAL A 64 -19.85 17.20 7.72
N GLY A 65 -19.19 17.61 6.63
CA GLY A 65 -19.49 17.16 5.27
C GLY A 65 -18.88 15.81 4.92
N THR A 66 -19.05 15.38 3.66
CA THR A 66 -18.35 14.19 3.13
C THR A 66 -16.85 14.39 3.19
N SER A 67 -16.12 13.45 3.78
CA SER A 67 -14.66 13.51 3.95
C SER A 67 -13.97 12.24 3.48
N TYR A 68 -12.73 12.41 3.04
CA TYR A 68 -11.87 11.33 2.59
C TYR A 68 -10.46 11.56 3.12
N THR A 69 -9.84 10.48 3.60
CA THR A 69 -8.44 10.47 4.03
C THR A 69 -7.79 9.13 3.68
N PHE A 70 -6.47 9.09 3.64
CA PHE A 70 -5.70 7.85 3.58
C PHE A 70 -4.49 7.88 4.50
N THR A 71 -4.01 6.70 4.86
CA THR A 71 -2.64 6.44 5.33
C THR A 71 -1.95 5.52 4.35
N ALA A 72 -0.66 5.74 4.08
CA ALA A 72 0.10 4.88 3.18
C ALA A 72 1.55 4.69 3.60
N THR A 73 2.12 3.56 3.19
CA THR A 73 3.55 3.25 3.29
C THR A 73 4.19 3.35 1.91
N LEU A 74 5.24 4.14 1.78
CA LEU A 74 5.93 4.42 0.53
C LEU A 74 7.36 3.90 0.54
N ILE A 75 7.85 3.56 -0.64
CA ILE A 75 9.27 3.31 -0.93
C ILE A 75 9.74 4.22 -2.09
N PRO A 76 11.03 4.59 -2.19
CA PRO A 76 11.55 5.27 -3.35
C PRO A 76 11.29 4.44 -4.60
N ALA A 77 10.84 5.09 -5.68
CA ALA A 77 10.45 4.38 -6.90
C ALA A 77 11.61 3.62 -7.59
N ARG A 78 12.86 3.97 -7.25
CA ARG A 78 14.08 3.31 -7.73
C ARG A 78 14.42 2.00 -7.00
N VAL A 79 13.75 1.71 -5.88
CA VAL A 79 13.97 0.49 -5.10
C VAL A 79 13.06 -0.60 -5.65
N GLU A 80 13.64 -1.77 -5.92
CA GLU A 80 12.87 -2.96 -6.28
C GLU A 80 12.21 -3.55 -5.03
N TRP A 81 10.92 -3.88 -5.15
CA TRP A 81 10.16 -4.54 -4.10
C TRP A 81 9.95 -6.01 -4.44
N HIS A 82 10.15 -6.87 -3.46
CA HIS A 82 9.85 -8.29 -3.55
C HIS A 82 8.89 -8.67 -2.42
N ALA A 83 7.87 -9.45 -2.77
CA ALA A 83 6.99 -10.05 -1.77
C ALA A 83 7.82 -10.97 -0.85
N PRO A 84 7.51 -11.00 0.46
CA PRO A 84 8.11 -11.99 1.36
C PRO A 84 7.88 -13.40 0.82
N ALA A 85 8.92 -14.24 0.89
CA ALA A 85 8.81 -15.63 0.44
C ALA A 85 7.75 -16.37 1.28
N CYS A 86 6.79 -17.01 0.61
CA CYS A 86 5.86 -17.91 1.25
C CYS A 86 6.61 -19.08 1.92
N PRO A 87 6.07 -19.69 2.98
CA PRO A 87 6.61 -20.92 3.53
C PRO A 87 6.78 -21.97 2.43
N LYS A 88 7.94 -22.63 2.40
CA LYS A 88 8.18 -23.71 1.45
C LYS A 88 7.18 -24.84 1.71
N PRO A 89 6.50 -25.40 0.69
CA PRO A 89 5.66 -26.57 0.88
C PRO A 89 6.48 -27.70 1.52
N VAL A 90 5.93 -28.29 2.58
CA VAL A 90 6.52 -29.43 3.28
C VAL A 90 5.70 -30.66 2.93
N ILE A 91 6.38 -31.76 2.56
CA ILE A 91 5.73 -33.05 2.40
C ILE A 91 5.93 -33.81 3.72
N ASP A 92 4.83 -34.12 4.40
CA ASP A 92 4.83 -34.75 5.74
C ASP A 92 5.17 -36.26 5.73
N GLY A 93 5.90 -36.73 4.72
CA GLY A 93 6.34 -38.13 4.64
C GLY A 93 6.56 -38.64 3.21
N PRO A 94 6.99 -39.91 3.07
CA PRO A 94 7.14 -40.54 1.77
C PRO A 94 5.79 -40.68 1.06
N GLN A 95 5.79 -40.53 -0.27
CA GLN A 95 4.61 -40.74 -1.12
C GLN A 95 4.89 -41.84 -2.14
N MET A 96 3.94 -42.76 -2.32
CA MET A 96 4.00 -43.76 -3.39
C MET A 96 3.62 -43.11 -4.72
N ALA A 97 4.39 -43.38 -5.77
CA ALA A 97 4.12 -42.92 -7.12
C ALA A 97 3.90 -44.11 -8.07
N LYS A 98 3.05 -43.92 -9.09
CA LYS A 98 2.87 -44.90 -10.16
C LYS A 98 3.85 -44.60 -11.29
N VAL A 99 4.57 -45.61 -11.75
CA VAL A 99 5.40 -45.51 -12.96
C VAL A 99 4.49 -45.39 -14.17
N VAL A 100 4.69 -44.35 -14.99
CA VAL A 100 3.83 -44.01 -16.13
C VAL A 100 4.47 -44.25 -17.51
N GLY A 101 5.70 -44.79 -17.56
CA GLY A 101 6.39 -45.14 -18.81
C GLY A 101 7.23 -46.41 -18.66
N PRO A 102 7.64 -47.05 -19.77
CA PRO A 102 8.50 -48.24 -19.74
C PRO A 102 9.91 -47.96 -19.24
#